data_AF-A0A7W7ZCM6-F1
#
_entry.id   AF-A0A7W7ZCM6-F1
#
_cell.length_a   1.000
_cell.length_b   1.000
_cell.length_c   1.000
_cell.angle_alpha   90.00
_cell.angle_beta   90.00
_cell.angle_gamma   90.00
#
_symmetry.space_group_name_H-M   'P 1'
#
loop_
_entity.id
_entity.type
_entity.pdbx_description
1 polymer ?
#
loop_
_entity_poly.entity_id
_entity_poly.type
_entity_poly.pdbx_seq_one_letter_code
_entity_poly.pdbx_strand_id
1 'polypeptide(L)'
;MKRIAALLASLLPLSLISAQNPTSPHPDMAAQRAEATLFFQRSLEINDLASKPQSLEDSHHLIDLIAAIFAKDIPPSRLTRSLRDQIAQAEYETANSTPTLIPEQRVADAWNRYIYTIGASPDALVTVAEIHNLRDGSYAAARYMWSRGSRSIWSTPAIYATTPDQKLADGCTAVEVLRILSDITNQFGNLRGARERVKAGVLVSDSLKPLPPGATPPRASVSFKVGRRDDPVGEAANRYASDHGTRALIHALQTLTNDLFRGQT
;
A
#
# COMPACT_ATOMS: atom_id res chain seq x y z
N MET A 1 24.85 2.77 -9.86
CA MET A 1 23.63 2.93 -10.67
C MET A 1 22.50 2.04 -10.10
N LYS A 2 21.90 2.44 -8.98
CA LYS A 2 20.90 1.66 -8.20
C LYS A 2 19.64 2.50 -7.85
N ARG A 3 19.39 3.61 -8.57
CA ARG A 3 18.62 4.74 -8.01
C ARG A 3 17.52 5.30 -8.93
N ILE A 4 16.80 4.49 -9.71
CA ILE A 4 15.70 5.03 -10.53
C ILE A 4 14.40 4.20 -10.50
N ALA A 5 14.44 2.87 -10.35
CA ALA A 5 13.21 2.05 -10.13
C ALA A 5 12.44 2.36 -8.83
N ALA A 6 13.02 3.15 -7.93
CA ALA A 6 12.50 3.43 -6.61
C ALA A 6 11.63 4.70 -6.59
N LEU A 7 10.61 4.81 -7.44
CA LEU A 7 9.64 5.92 -7.35
C LEU A 7 8.19 5.41 -7.25
N LEU A 8 7.93 4.16 -7.67
CA LEU A 8 6.87 3.28 -7.13
C LEU A 8 7.42 2.30 -6.08
N ALA A 9 8.61 1.74 -6.33
CA ALA A 9 9.37 1.01 -5.32
C ALA A 9 10.08 1.97 -4.36
N SER A 10 9.47 3.10 -3.98
CA SER A 10 9.92 3.90 -2.84
C SER A 10 8.81 4.18 -1.83
N LEU A 11 7.53 3.98 -2.13
CA LEU A 11 6.45 3.84 -1.12
C LEU A 11 6.58 2.52 -0.30
N LEU A 12 7.82 2.16 -0.02
CA LEU A 12 8.39 0.90 0.47
C LEU A 12 8.36 0.84 2.00
N PRO A 13 7.88 -0.26 2.58
CA PRO A 13 8.52 -0.83 3.74
C PRO A 13 9.61 -1.81 3.29
N LEU A 14 10.87 -1.47 3.54
CA LEU A 14 11.79 -2.48 4.06
C LEU A 14 11.55 -2.51 5.56
N SER A 15 10.73 -3.44 6.07
CA SER A 15 10.81 -3.97 7.45
C SER A 15 9.68 -4.95 7.73
N LEU A 16 9.89 -6.23 7.40
CA LEU A 16 9.39 -7.31 8.24
C LEU A 16 10.60 -8.19 8.58
N ILE A 17 11.02 -8.07 9.85
CA ILE A 17 11.66 -9.10 10.65
C ILE A 17 13.07 -9.52 10.18
N SER A 18 14.09 -8.81 10.66
CA SER A 18 15.35 -9.48 11.00
C SER A 18 15.20 -10.07 12.40
N ALA A 19 14.62 -11.27 12.49
CA ALA A 19 14.78 -12.13 13.65
C ALA A 19 16.08 -12.92 13.43
N GLN A 20 17.21 -12.35 13.84
CA GLN A 20 18.46 -13.10 13.99
C GLN A 20 19.17 -12.70 15.30
N ASN A 21 19.05 -13.62 16.27
CA ASN A 21 19.87 -13.95 17.44
C ASN A 21 20.66 -12.87 18.21
N PRO A 22 20.57 -12.85 19.55
CA PRO A 22 21.21 -11.84 20.39
C PRO A 22 22.64 -12.26 20.77
N THR A 23 23.64 -11.58 20.24
CA THR A 23 24.98 -11.57 20.87
C THR A 23 25.68 -10.24 20.64
N SER A 24 25.44 -9.27 21.53
CA SER A 24 26.44 -8.39 22.17
C SER A 24 25.73 -7.22 22.89
N PRO A 25 26.19 -6.78 24.08
CA PRO A 25 25.51 -5.78 24.89
C PRO A 25 26.00 -4.37 24.55
N HIS A 26 25.17 -3.45 24.04
CA HIS A 26 25.60 -2.06 23.75
C HIS A 26 24.39 -1.07 23.66
N PRO A 27 24.61 0.28 23.73
CA PRO A 27 23.70 1.38 24.13
C PRO A 27 22.55 1.70 23.15
N ASP A 28 22.17 0.72 22.34
CA ASP A 28 21.26 0.84 21.21
C ASP A 28 19.78 0.66 21.61
N MET A 29 19.53 0.09 22.80
CA MET A 29 18.17 -0.20 23.30
C MET A 29 17.34 1.05 23.57
N ALA A 30 17.96 2.15 24.01
CA ALA A 30 17.25 3.39 24.30
C ALA A 30 16.83 4.11 23.01
N ALA A 31 17.72 4.15 22.01
CA ALA A 31 17.42 4.70 20.68
C ALA A 31 16.37 3.86 19.95
N GLN A 32 16.48 2.53 19.98
CA GLN A 32 15.49 1.63 19.41
C GLN A 32 14.11 1.76 20.09
N ARG A 33 14.07 1.92 21.42
CA ARG A 33 12.82 2.18 22.16
C ARG A 33 12.21 3.53 21.80
N ALA A 34 13.02 4.59 21.67
CA ALA A 34 12.54 5.91 21.27
C ALA A 34 11.98 5.89 19.85
N GLU A 35 12.66 5.23 18.91
CA GLU A 35 12.19 5.06 17.54
C GLU A 35 10.90 4.22 17.48
N ALA A 36 10.82 3.11 18.21
CA ALA A 36 9.61 2.30 18.30
C ALA A 36 8.43 3.08 18.92
N THR A 37 8.68 3.91 19.94
CA THR A 37 7.66 4.76 20.57
C THR A 37 7.14 5.82 19.60
N LEU A 38 8.03 6.43 18.82
CA LEU A 38 7.67 7.43 17.82
C LEU A 38 6.87 6.80 16.67
N PHE A 39 7.23 5.61 16.20
CA PHE A 39 6.42 4.87 15.21
C PHE A 39 5.04 4.49 15.76
N PHE A 40 4.97 4.08 17.01
CA PHE A 40 3.71 3.77 17.70
C PHE A 40 2.79 5.00 17.73
N GLN A 41 3.31 6.15 18.20
CA GLN A 41 2.54 7.40 18.29
C GLN A 41 2.06 7.87 16.92
N ARG A 42 2.95 7.88 15.91
CA ARG A 42 2.58 8.26 14.54
C ARG A 42 1.50 7.34 13.96
N SER A 43 1.52 6.05 14.28
CA SER A 43 0.51 5.12 13.76
C SER A 43 -0.86 5.36 14.38
N LEU A 44 -0.94 5.81 15.64
CA LEU A 44 -2.19 6.25 16.26
C LEU A 44 -2.71 7.52 15.59
N GLU A 45 -1.85 8.52 15.43
CA GLU A 45 -2.20 9.79 14.78
C GLU A 45 -2.68 9.59 13.35
N ILE A 46 -1.99 8.75 12.57
CA ILE A 46 -2.42 8.38 11.22
C ILE A 46 -3.77 7.67 11.25
N ASN A 47 -4.02 6.77 12.21
CA ASN A 47 -5.31 6.10 12.32
C ASN A 47 -6.44 7.10 12.61
N ASP A 48 -6.19 8.08 13.46
CA ASP A 48 -7.19 9.07 13.84
C ASP A 48 -7.48 10.01 12.65
N LEU A 49 -6.44 10.54 12.01
CA LEU A 49 -6.57 11.42 10.83
C LEU A 49 -7.23 10.71 9.64
N ALA A 50 -6.86 9.44 9.37
CA ALA A 50 -7.43 8.67 8.27
C ALA A 50 -8.89 8.29 8.49
N SER A 51 -9.34 8.20 9.76
CA SER A 51 -10.70 7.75 10.05
C SER A 51 -11.76 8.68 9.47
N LYS A 52 -11.56 10.00 9.58
CA LYS A 52 -12.34 11.09 8.97
C LYS A 52 -11.53 12.40 9.01
N PRO A 53 -10.75 12.75 7.98
CA PRO A 53 -10.09 14.04 7.92
C PRO A 53 -11.15 15.15 7.84
N GLN A 54 -11.13 16.07 8.80
CA GLN A 54 -12.15 17.13 8.93
C GLN A 54 -11.86 18.33 8.01
N SER A 55 -10.62 18.43 7.52
CA SER A 55 -10.15 19.52 6.68
C SER A 55 -9.11 19.04 5.67
N LEU A 56 -8.84 19.87 4.66
CA LEU A 56 -7.72 19.64 3.74
C LEU A 56 -6.36 19.68 4.47
N GLU A 57 -6.25 20.47 5.53
CA GLU A 57 -5.05 20.54 6.36
C GLU A 57 -4.79 19.21 7.08
N ASP A 58 -5.82 18.55 7.59
CA ASP A 58 -5.71 17.21 8.18
C ASP A 58 -5.20 16.18 7.15
N SER A 59 -5.68 16.26 5.91
CA SER A 59 -5.19 15.41 4.82
C SER A 59 -3.74 15.70 4.47
N HIS A 60 -3.31 16.97 4.43
CA HIS A 60 -1.90 17.31 4.27
C HIS A 60 -1.05 16.75 5.41
N HIS A 61 -1.50 16.91 6.64
CA HIS A 61 -0.83 16.39 7.83
C HIS A 61 -0.67 14.87 7.73
N LEU A 62 -1.74 14.15 7.39
CA LEU A 62 -1.74 12.71 7.18
C LEU A 62 -0.69 12.28 6.13
N ILE A 63 -0.66 12.94 4.98
CA ILE A 63 0.32 12.62 3.92
C ILE A 63 1.75 12.94 4.35
N ASP A 64 1.98 14.01 5.10
CA ASP A 64 3.31 14.34 5.63
C ASP A 64 3.77 13.35 6.70
N LEU A 65 2.88 12.84 7.55
CA LEU A 65 3.20 11.76 8.51
C LEU A 65 3.59 10.47 7.80
N ILE A 66 2.82 10.07 6.78
CA ILE A 66 3.11 8.90 5.95
C ILE A 66 4.46 9.10 5.24
N ALA A 67 4.69 10.26 4.64
CA ALA A 67 5.96 10.61 4.01
C ALA A 67 7.14 10.52 4.98
N ALA A 68 6.97 10.99 6.21
CA ALA A 68 7.99 10.96 7.24
C ALA A 68 8.33 9.54 7.71
N ILE A 69 7.38 8.60 7.69
CA ILE A 69 7.63 7.18 7.95
C ILE A 69 8.57 6.61 6.87
N PHE A 70 8.37 7.01 5.62
CA PHE A 70 9.12 6.49 4.47
C PHE A 70 10.33 7.35 4.07
N ALA A 71 10.65 8.42 4.80
CA ALA A 71 11.70 9.37 4.41
C ALA A 71 13.11 8.75 4.30
N LYS A 72 13.37 7.66 5.03
CA LYS A 72 14.64 6.91 4.93
C LYS A 72 14.73 6.10 3.62
N ASP A 73 13.59 5.70 3.06
CA ASP A 73 13.49 4.86 1.88
C ASP A 73 13.17 5.67 0.59
N ILE A 74 12.56 6.86 0.74
CA ILE A 74 12.21 7.79 -0.33
C ILE A 74 13.05 9.06 -0.26
N PRO A 75 13.94 9.31 -1.24
CA PRO A 75 14.57 10.62 -1.37
C PRO A 75 13.52 11.73 -1.54
N PRO A 76 13.66 12.89 -0.87
CA PRO A 76 12.69 13.99 -0.98
C PRO A 76 12.42 14.48 -2.40
N SER A 77 13.40 14.32 -3.31
CA SER A 77 13.25 14.65 -4.73
C SER A 77 12.23 13.80 -5.48
N ARG A 78 11.81 12.67 -4.90
CA ARG A 78 10.83 11.74 -5.49
C ARG A 78 9.43 11.94 -4.96
N LEU A 79 9.30 12.34 -3.71
CA LEU A 79 8.03 12.74 -3.10
C LEU A 79 7.96 14.27 -3.03
N THR A 80 7.86 14.88 -4.20
CA THR A 80 7.80 16.34 -4.33
C THR A 80 6.60 16.89 -3.57
N ARG A 81 6.70 18.15 -3.13
CA ARG A 81 5.58 18.85 -2.47
C ARG A 81 4.31 18.80 -3.31
N SER A 82 4.40 19.09 -4.60
CA SER A 82 3.25 19.05 -5.52
C SER A 82 2.56 17.68 -5.57
N LEU A 83 3.32 16.58 -5.50
CA LEU A 83 2.73 15.23 -5.45
C LEU A 83 2.03 14.98 -4.10
N ARG A 84 2.64 15.41 -2.98
CA ARG A 84 2.00 15.33 -1.66
C ARG A 84 0.71 16.15 -1.61
N ASP A 85 0.72 17.35 -2.17
CA ASP A 85 -0.45 18.22 -2.23
C ASP A 85 -1.58 17.58 -3.05
N GLN A 86 -1.25 16.97 -4.20
CA GLN A 86 -2.23 16.25 -5.02
C GLN A 86 -2.84 15.05 -4.30
N ILE A 87 -2.02 14.27 -3.58
CA ILE A 87 -2.51 13.12 -2.80
C ILE A 87 -3.37 13.61 -1.64
N ALA A 88 -2.95 14.67 -0.93
CA ALA A 88 -3.70 15.24 0.18
C ALA A 88 -5.07 15.76 -0.26
N GLN A 89 -5.14 16.44 -1.41
CA GLN A 89 -6.39 16.87 -2.02
C GLN A 89 -7.29 15.67 -2.34
N ALA A 90 -6.76 14.63 -3.00
CA ALA A 90 -7.53 13.42 -3.31
C ALA A 90 -7.99 12.68 -2.04
N GLU A 91 -7.17 12.65 -0.98
CA GLU A 91 -7.55 12.06 0.31
C GLU A 91 -8.69 12.85 0.96
N TYR A 92 -8.60 14.17 0.98
CA TYR A 92 -9.65 15.05 1.49
C TYR A 92 -10.97 14.83 0.75
N GLU A 93 -10.93 14.78 -0.58
CA GLU A 93 -12.09 14.55 -1.44
C GLU A 93 -12.72 13.17 -1.20
N THR A 94 -11.90 12.11 -1.22
CA THR A 94 -12.36 10.71 -1.09
C THR A 94 -12.89 10.39 0.31
N ALA A 95 -12.34 11.00 1.36
CA ALA A 95 -12.75 10.69 2.73
C ALA A 95 -14.01 11.46 3.18
N ASN A 96 -14.31 12.60 2.56
CA ASN A 96 -15.46 13.43 2.91
C ASN A 96 -16.70 13.22 2.01
N SER A 97 -16.63 12.34 1.00
CA SER A 97 -17.75 12.04 0.12
C SER A 97 -17.66 10.61 -0.45
N THR A 98 -18.75 9.84 -0.36
CA THR A 98 -18.77 8.49 -0.95
C THR A 98 -18.72 8.47 -2.49
N PRO A 99 -19.33 9.43 -3.23
CA PRO A 99 -19.24 9.46 -4.70
C PRO A 99 -17.84 9.78 -5.24
N THR A 100 -16.92 10.23 -4.39
CA THR A 100 -15.58 10.70 -4.77
C THR A 100 -14.50 9.66 -4.49
N LEU A 101 -14.85 8.47 -3.96
CA LEU A 101 -13.90 7.36 -3.82
C LEU A 101 -13.29 7.01 -5.18
N ILE A 102 -12.00 6.66 -5.18
CA ILE A 102 -11.29 6.23 -6.39
C ILE A 102 -11.79 4.82 -6.73
N PRO A 103 -12.46 4.61 -7.89
CA PRO A 103 -12.96 3.28 -8.24
C PRO A 103 -11.81 2.29 -8.41
N GLU A 104 -11.99 1.05 -7.99
CA GLU A 104 -10.99 -0.01 -8.18
C GLU A 104 -10.61 -0.20 -9.66
N GLN A 105 -11.58 0.00 -10.57
CA GLN A 105 -11.35 0.01 -12.01
C GLN A 105 -10.30 1.06 -12.42
N ARG A 106 -10.39 2.28 -11.87
CA ARG A 106 -9.41 3.35 -12.14
C ARG A 106 -8.02 2.95 -11.66
N VAL A 107 -7.93 2.28 -10.50
CA VAL A 107 -6.66 1.77 -9.97
C VAL A 107 -6.06 0.72 -10.91
N ALA A 108 -6.86 -0.27 -11.35
CA ALA A 108 -6.44 -1.30 -12.30
C ALA A 108 -5.98 -0.69 -13.63
N ASP A 109 -6.75 0.22 -14.20
CA ASP A 109 -6.45 0.82 -15.51
C ASP A 109 -5.16 1.65 -15.47
N ALA A 110 -5.02 2.49 -14.44
CA ALA A 110 -3.83 3.33 -14.28
C ALA A 110 -2.57 2.47 -14.07
N TRP A 111 -2.65 1.45 -13.21
CA TRP A 111 -1.54 0.51 -12.99
C TRP A 111 -1.18 -0.26 -14.25
N ASN A 112 -2.16 -0.85 -14.92
CA ASN A 112 -1.92 -1.65 -16.12
C ASN A 112 -1.32 -0.81 -17.25
N ARG A 113 -1.77 0.44 -17.41
CA ARG A 113 -1.16 1.40 -18.34
C ARG A 113 0.32 1.64 -18.01
N TYR A 114 0.65 1.80 -16.74
CA TYR A 114 2.04 1.92 -16.30
C TYR A 114 2.86 0.66 -16.62
N ILE A 115 2.33 -0.53 -16.32
CA ILE A 115 2.96 -1.83 -16.63
C ILE A 115 3.25 -1.98 -18.12
N TYR A 116 2.30 -1.63 -18.99
CA TYR A 116 2.51 -1.61 -20.44
C TYR A 116 3.57 -0.60 -20.85
N THR A 117 3.55 0.61 -20.27
CA THR A 117 4.50 1.69 -20.59
C THR A 117 5.94 1.26 -20.32
N ILE A 118 6.20 0.62 -19.18
CA ILE A 118 7.56 0.19 -18.82
C ILE A 118 7.95 -1.16 -19.42
N GLY A 119 7.05 -1.82 -20.18
CA GLY A 119 7.30 -3.14 -20.76
C GLY A 119 7.49 -4.25 -19.72
N ALA A 120 6.77 -4.19 -18.61
CA ALA A 120 6.81 -5.22 -17.57
C ALA A 120 6.05 -6.49 -17.99
N SER A 121 6.32 -7.61 -17.30
CA SER A 121 5.64 -8.89 -17.56
C SER A 121 4.11 -8.75 -17.43
N PRO A 122 3.31 -9.39 -18.30
CA PRO A 122 1.87 -9.48 -18.14
C PRO A 122 1.43 -10.05 -16.79
N ASP A 123 2.29 -10.81 -16.11
CA ASP A 123 2.01 -11.31 -14.75
C ASP A 123 1.78 -10.18 -13.74
N ALA A 124 2.33 -8.99 -13.99
CA ALA A 124 2.18 -7.80 -13.16
C ALA A 124 0.91 -7.00 -13.44
N LEU A 125 0.14 -7.36 -14.48
CA LEU A 125 -1.18 -6.78 -14.69
C LEU A 125 -2.12 -7.20 -13.57
N VAL A 126 -3.09 -6.35 -13.27
CA VAL A 126 -4.09 -6.58 -12.22
C VAL A 126 -5.50 -6.44 -12.77
N THR A 127 -6.42 -7.17 -12.18
CA THR A 127 -7.87 -7.05 -12.40
C THR A 127 -8.53 -6.38 -11.19
N VAL A 128 -9.75 -5.87 -11.39
CA VAL A 128 -10.56 -5.31 -10.30
C VAL A 128 -10.74 -6.34 -9.17
N ALA A 129 -11.07 -7.59 -9.51
CA ALA A 129 -11.24 -8.65 -8.52
C ALA A 129 -9.97 -8.92 -7.69
N GLU A 130 -8.78 -8.83 -8.32
CA GLU A 130 -7.50 -8.98 -7.62
C GLU A 130 -7.22 -7.80 -6.69
N ILE A 131 -7.53 -6.57 -7.13
CA ILE A 131 -7.45 -5.38 -6.28
C ILE A 131 -8.38 -5.54 -5.08
N HIS A 132 -9.65 -5.88 -5.30
CA HIS A 132 -10.61 -6.11 -4.24
C HIS A 132 -10.13 -7.16 -3.23
N ASN A 133 -9.58 -8.27 -3.72
CA ASN A 133 -9.06 -9.34 -2.86
C ASN A 133 -7.85 -8.90 -2.03
N LEU A 134 -6.97 -8.08 -2.59
CA LEU A 134 -5.84 -7.48 -1.87
C LEU A 134 -6.34 -6.52 -0.78
N ARG A 135 -7.31 -5.66 -1.10
CA ARG A 135 -7.93 -4.75 -0.14
C ARG A 135 -8.56 -5.53 1.01
N ASP A 136 -9.37 -6.54 0.70
CA ASP A 136 -10.04 -7.39 1.69
C ASP A 136 -9.04 -8.04 2.65
N GLY A 137 -7.98 -8.65 2.11
CA GLY A 137 -6.95 -9.28 2.92
C GLY A 137 -6.17 -8.30 3.78
N SER A 138 -5.75 -7.18 3.21
CA SER A 138 -4.97 -6.18 3.94
C SER A 138 -5.82 -5.47 5.00
N TYR A 139 -7.10 -5.20 4.74
CA TYR A 139 -8.04 -4.65 5.72
C TYR A 139 -8.32 -5.64 6.87
N ALA A 140 -8.63 -6.90 6.55
CA ALA A 140 -8.90 -7.91 7.56
C ALA A 140 -7.67 -8.19 8.45
N ALA A 141 -6.48 -8.24 7.84
CA ALA A 141 -5.22 -8.36 8.58
C ALA A 141 -4.95 -7.12 9.45
N ALA A 142 -5.16 -5.92 8.92
CA ALA A 142 -4.98 -4.67 9.67
C ALA A 142 -5.88 -4.64 10.91
N ARG A 143 -7.18 -4.95 10.77
CA ARG A 143 -8.11 -5.06 11.89
C ARG A 143 -7.67 -6.07 12.94
N TYR A 144 -7.29 -7.27 12.51
CA TYR A 144 -6.83 -8.32 13.40
C TYR A 144 -5.60 -7.87 14.19
N MET A 145 -4.57 -7.36 13.51
CA MET A 145 -3.35 -6.85 14.13
C MET A 145 -3.61 -5.68 15.07
N TRP A 146 -4.47 -4.73 14.66
CA TRP A 146 -4.84 -3.58 15.48
C TRP A 146 -5.54 -3.99 16.77
N SER A 147 -6.48 -4.94 16.72
CA SER A 147 -7.14 -5.46 17.92
C SER A 147 -6.17 -6.17 18.90
N ARG A 148 -5.03 -6.64 18.40
CA ARG A 148 -3.97 -7.31 19.18
C ARG A 148 -2.88 -6.36 19.68
N GLY A 149 -3.06 -5.04 19.50
CA GLY A 149 -2.12 -4.03 19.97
C GLY A 149 -0.99 -3.69 18.99
N SER A 150 -0.97 -4.26 17.79
CA SER A 150 -0.01 -3.85 16.76
C SER A 150 -0.34 -2.45 16.26
N ARG A 151 0.61 -1.52 16.36
CA ARG A 151 0.49 -0.12 15.91
C ARG A 151 1.60 0.17 14.92
N SER A 152 1.26 0.07 13.64
CA SER A 152 2.10 0.40 12.50
C SER A 152 1.22 0.92 11.38
N ILE A 153 1.78 1.62 10.40
CA ILE A 153 1.05 2.03 9.20
C ILE A 153 0.39 0.86 8.45
N TRP A 154 0.95 -0.35 8.56
CA TRP A 154 0.43 -1.58 7.95
C TRP A 154 -0.74 -2.21 8.70
N SER A 155 -0.86 -1.88 9.99
CA SER A 155 -1.95 -2.38 10.84
C SER A 155 -3.05 -1.34 11.05
N THR A 156 -2.92 -0.13 10.52
CA THR A 156 -3.93 0.93 10.62
C THR A 156 -5.17 0.57 9.79
N PRO A 157 -6.33 0.24 10.40
CA PRO A 157 -7.54 -0.11 9.65
C PRO A 157 -8.27 1.12 9.10
N ALA A 158 -8.06 2.31 9.66
CA ALA A 158 -8.76 3.52 9.26
C ALA A 158 -8.39 4.04 7.87
N ILE A 159 -7.29 3.55 7.27
CA ILE A 159 -6.91 3.94 5.90
C ILE A 159 -7.85 3.37 4.84
N TYR A 160 -8.66 2.36 5.17
CA TYR A 160 -9.52 1.68 4.19
C TYR A 160 -10.89 2.35 4.15
N ALA A 161 -11.37 2.66 2.95
CA ALA A 161 -12.73 3.12 2.74
C ALA A 161 -13.72 2.01 3.12
N THR A 162 -14.60 2.31 4.07
CA THR A 162 -15.58 1.33 4.57
C THR A 162 -16.99 1.90 4.59
N THR A 163 -17.95 1.01 4.39
CA THR A 163 -19.37 1.27 4.61
C THR A 163 -19.68 1.39 6.11
N PRO A 164 -20.84 1.93 6.50
CA PRO A 164 -21.24 2.01 7.91
C PRO A 164 -21.25 0.66 8.65
N ASP A 165 -21.45 -0.46 7.95
CA ASP A 165 -21.38 -1.82 8.50
C ASP A 165 -19.95 -2.42 8.54
N GLN A 166 -18.92 -1.58 8.38
CA GLN A 166 -17.49 -1.96 8.41
C GLN A 166 -17.08 -2.99 7.36
N LYS A 167 -17.76 -3.00 6.21
CA LYS A 167 -17.31 -3.68 5.01
C LYS A 167 -16.53 -2.71 4.13
N LEU A 168 -15.71 -3.22 3.23
CA LEU A 168 -15.05 -2.37 2.25
C LEU A 168 -16.09 -1.68 1.37
N ALA A 169 -15.87 -0.40 1.10
CA ALA A 169 -16.68 0.37 0.16
C ALA A 169 -16.29 0.07 -1.30
N ASP A 170 -17.20 0.39 -2.22
CA ASP A 170 -17.00 0.31 -3.68
C ASP A 170 -16.09 1.44 -4.17
N GLY A 171 -14.81 1.35 -3.82
CA GLY A 171 -13.78 2.33 -4.13
C GLY A 171 -12.84 2.57 -2.96
N CYS A 172 -11.76 3.30 -3.22
CA CYS A 172 -10.64 3.51 -2.31
C CYS A 172 -10.48 4.97 -1.92
N THR A 173 -9.94 5.24 -0.72
CA THR A 173 -9.32 6.55 -0.45
C THR A 173 -7.98 6.67 -1.18
N ALA A 174 -7.41 7.87 -1.23
CA ALA A 174 -6.12 8.07 -1.89
C ALA A 174 -4.99 7.33 -1.15
N VAL A 175 -4.99 7.33 0.18
CA VAL A 175 -4.03 6.60 1.01
C VAL A 175 -4.18 5.09 0.82
N GLU A 176 -5.41 4.58 0.69
CA GLU A 176 -5.67 3.17 0.38
C GLU A 176 -5.08 2.76 -0.98
N VAL A 177 -5.18 3.62 -2.00
CA VAL A 177 -4.54 3.38 -3.30
C VAL A 177 -3.01 3.24 -3.15
N LEU A 178 -2.36 4.12 -2.38
CA LEU A 178 -0.92 4.02 -2.13
C LEU A 178 -0.56 2.69 -1.43
N ARG A 179 -1.40 2.23 -0.49
CA ARG A 179 -1.26 0.95 0.19
C ARG A 179 -1.33 -0.22 -0.79
N ILE A 180 -2.29 -0.20 -1.73
CA ILE A 180 -2.45 -1.22 -2.79
C ILE A 180 -1.23 -1.24 -3.71
N LEU A 181 -0.79 -0.07 -4.19
CA LEU A 181 0.39 0.06 -5.06
C LEU A 181 1.66 -0.48 -4.37
N SER A 182 1.78 -0.27 -3.05
CA SER A 182 2.87 -0.84 -2.26
C SER A 182 2.81 -2.37 -2.20
N ASP A 183 1.62 -2.97 -2.04
CA ASP A 183 1.47 -4.43 -2.03
C ASP A 183 1.86 -5.06 -3.37
N ILE A 184 1.34 -4.54 -4.48
CA ILE A 184 1.59 -5.13 -5.80
C ILE A 184 3.03 -4.92 -6.29
N THR A 185 3.73 -3.89 -5.79
CA THR A 185 5.14 -3.64 -6.12
C THR A 185 6.08 -4.44 -5.22
N ASN A 186 5.85 -4.45 -3.90
CA ASN A 186 6.83 -4.94 -2.93
C ASN A 186 6.57 -6.35 -2.44
N GLN A 187 5.31 -6.77 -2.53
CA GLN A 187 4.84 -8.07 -2.08
C GLN A 187 4.16 -8.76 -3.26
N PHE A 188 4.87 -8.89 -4.38
CA PHE A 188 4.35 -9.51 -5.60
C PHE A 188 3.76 -10.92 -5.36
N GLY A 189 4.27 -11.63 -4.35
CA GLY A 189 3.67 -12.88 -3.86
C GLY A 189 2.20 -12.74 -3.41
N ASN A 190 1.81 -11.58 -2.86
CA ASN A 190 0.43 -11.28 -2.49
C ASN A 190 -0.46 -11.14 -3.72
N LEU A 191 0.03 -10.50 -4.79
CA LEU A 191 -0.72 -10.41 -6.05
C LEU A 191 -0.95 -11.82 -6.64
N ARG A 192 0.09 -12.66 -6.66
CA ARG A 192 -0.07 -14.07 -7.09
C ARG A 192 -1.10 -14.81 -6.21
N GLY A 193 -1.01 -14.65 -4.90
CA GLY A 193 -1.97 -15.26 -3.97
C GLY A 193 -3.39 -14.72 -4.14
N ALA A 194 -3.55 -13.42 -4.42
CA ALA A 194 -4.84 -12.81 -4.72
C ALA A 194 -5.44 -13.39 -6.00
N ARG A 195 -4.63 -13.53 -7.06
CA ARG A 195 -5.03 -14.18 -8.31
C ARG A 195 -5.51 -15.61 -8.10
N GLU A 196 -4.80 -16.40 -7.30
CA GLU A 196 -5.20 -17.78 -6.95
C GLU A 196 -6.54 -17.80 -6.20
N ARG A 197 -6.73 -16.89 -5.23
CA ARG A 197 -7.97 -16.77 -4.46
C ARG A 197 -9.15 -16.29 -5.31
N VAL A 198 -8.94 -15.34 -6.20
CA VAL A 198 -9.95 -14.87 -7.16
C VAL A 198 -10.40 -16.01 -8.06
N LYS A 199 -9.47 -16.80 -8.60
CA LYS A 199 -9.80 -18.00 -9.41
C LYS A 199 -10.61 -19.04 -8.62
N ALA A 200 -10.36 -19.14 -7.32
CA ALA A 200 -11.10 -20.03 -6.43
C ALA A 200 -12.42 -19.44 -5.92
N GLY A 201 -12.72 -18.16 -6.19
CA GLY A 201 -13.90 -17.47 -5.66
C GLY A 201 -13.85 -17.23 -4.15
N VAL A 202 -12.65 -17.04 -3.58
CA VAL A 202 -12.43 -16.93 -2.12
C VAL A 202 -11.92 -15.55 -1.74
N LEU A 203 -12.44 -14.97 -0.66
CA LEU A 203 -11.90 -13.78 0.00
C LEU A 203 -10.99 -14.15 1.17
N VAL A 204 -10.06 -13.26 1.52
CA VAL A 204 -9.13 -13.51 2.64
C VAL A 204 -9.87 -13.37 3.97
N SER A 205 -10.78 -12.42 4.08
CA SER A 205 -11.60 -12.19 5.27
C SER A 205 -12.43 -13.42 5.65
N ASP A 206 -12.88 -14.21 4.68
CA ASP A 206 -13.58 -15.47 4.93
C ASP A 206 -12.69 -16.50 5.65
N SER A 207 -11.39 -16.47 5.39
CA SER A 207 -10.41 -17.38 6.03
C SER A 207 -10.02 -16.94 7.44
N LEU A 208 -10.33 -15.70 7.83
CA LEU A 208 -10.04 -15.14 9.16
C LEU A 208 -11.25 -15.21 10.11
N LYS A 209 -12.43 -15.59 9.61
CA LYS A 209 -13.61 -15.86 10.45
C LYS A 209 -13.36 -17.10 11.32
N PRO A 210 -13.82 -17.11 12.58
CA PRO A 210 -13.77 -18.30 13.41
C PRO A 210 -14.49 -19.46 12.70
N LEU A 211 -13.80 -20.59 12.55
CA LEU A 211 -14.40 -21.79 11.98
C LEU A 211 -15.46 -22.33 12.95
N PRO A 212 -16.63 -22.78 12.45
CA PRO A 212 -17.55 -23.58 13.23
C PRO A 212 -16.83 -24.83 13.81
N PRO A 213 -17.25 -25.34 14.98
CA PRO A 213 -16.69 -26.56 15.53
C PRO A 213 -16.75 -27.70 14.50
N GLY A 214 -15.60 -28.27 14.14
CA GLY A 214 -15.49 -29.37 13.17
C GLY A 214 -15.33 -28.97 11.70
N ALA A 215 -15.34 -27.67 11.36
CA ALA A 215 -15.07 -27.22 10.01
C ALA A 215 -13.57 -27.29 9.70
N THR A 216 -13.23 -27.82 8.52
CA THR A 216 -11.84 -27.82 8.03
C THR A 216 -11.54 -26.45 7.42
N PRO A 217 -10.43 -25.78 7.75
CA PRO A 217 -10.06 -24.52 7.12
C PRO A 217 -10.01 -24.69 5.59
N PRO A 218 -10.44 -23.69 4.81
CA PRO A 218 -10.28 -23.73 3.35
C PRO A 218 -8.81 -24.00 3.01
N ARG A 219 -8.57 -24.94 2.11
CA ARG A 219 -7.22 -25.43 1.73
C ARG A 219 -6.33 -24.33 1.11
N ALA A 220 -6.89 -23.18 0.77
CA ALA A 220 -6.15 -22.01 0.36
C ALA A 220 -5.47 -21.39 1.58
N SER A 221 -4.23 -21.82 1.86
CA SER A 221 -3.42 -21.19 2.88
C SER A 221 -3.30 -19.70 2.56
N VAL A 222 -3.62 -18.85 3.55
CA VAL A 222 -3.33 -17.41 3.51
C VAL A 222 -1.82 -17.25 3.68
N SER A 223 -1.08 -17.63 2.63
CA SER A 223 0.37 -17.51 2.57
C SER A 223 0.69 -16.16 1.92
N PHE A 224 1.00 -15.17 2.76
CA PHE A 224 1.74 -14.00 2.31
C PHE A 224 3.17 -14.48 2.00
N LYS A 225 3.46 -14.78 0.73
CA LYS A 225 4.81 -15.17 0.33
C LYS A 225 5.72 -13.94 0.38
N VAL A 226 6.47 -13.82 1.46
CA VAL A 226 7.57 -12.86 1.58
C VAL A 226 8.72 -13.37 0.71
N GLY A 227 8.78 -12.89 -0.54
CA GLY A 227 9.83 -13.26 -1.48
C GLY A 227 10.11 -12.12 -2.46
N ARG A 228 11.24 -11.45 -2.28
CA ARG A 228 11.71 -10.33 -3.11
C ARG A 228 12.30 -10.76 -4.46
N ARG A 229 12.38 -12.07 -4.74
CA ARG A 229 13.28 -12.61 -5.77
C ARG A 229 12.75 -12.52 -7.21
N ASP A 230 11.46 -12.25 -7.39
CA ASP A 230 10.79 -12.25 -8.69
C ASP A 230 9.84 -11.03 -8.83
N ASP A 231 10.33 -9.82 -8.60
CA ASP A 231 9.55 -8.60 -8.88
C ASP A 231 9.78 -8.15 -10.35
N PRO A 232 8.85 -8.46 -11.28
CA PRO A 232 8.99 -8.08 -12.68
C PRO A 232 8.88 -6.56 -12.90
N VAL A 233 8.31 -5.81 -11.95
CA VAL A 233 8.07 -4.37 -12.10
C VAL A 233 9.37 -3.60 -11.87
N GLY A 234 10.08 -3.91 -10.78
CA GLY A 234 11.36 -3.28 -10.46
C GLY A 234 12.42 -3.48 -11.54
N GLU A 235 12.49 -4.69 -12.12
CA GLU A 235 13.41 -4.98 -13.22
C GLU A 235 13.04 -4.18 -14.49
N ALA A 236 11.77 -4.21 -14.90
CA ALA A 236 11.29 -3.49 -16.07
C ALA A 236 11.47 -1.98 -15.94
N ALA A 237 11.21 -1.41 -14.76
CA ALA A 237 11.43 0.02 -14.50
C ALA A 237 12.92 0.39 -14.63
N ASN A 238 13.84 -0.45 -14.12
CA ASN A 238 15.28 -0.20 -14.29
C ASN A 238 15.70 -0.28 -15.76
N ARG A 239 15.18 -1.25 -16.51
CA ARG A 239 15.43 -1.41 -17.95
C ARG A 239 14.91 -0.21 -18.73
N TYR A 240 13.65 0.18 -18.52
CA TYR A 240 13.04 1.34 -19.13
C TYR A 240 13.81 2.63 -18.85
N ALA A 241 14.30 2.82 -17.62
CA ALA A 241 15.14 3.97 -17.27
C ALA A 241 16.52 3.94 -17.95
N SER A 242 17.08 2.76 -18.18
CA SER A 242 18.34 2.58 -18.92
C SER A 242 18.15 2.91 -20.41
N ASP A 243 17.05 2.45 -21.00
CA ASP A 243 16.80 2.56 -22.44
C ASP A 243 16.27 3.95 -22.85
N HIS A 244 15.46 4.57 -21.99
CA HIS A 244 14.76 5.84 -22.29
C HIS A 244 15.18 7.01 -21.38
N GLY A 245 16.03 6.76 -20.39
CA GLY A 245 16.48 7.74 -19.42
C GLY A 245 15.55 7.95 -18.23
N THR A 246 16.11 8.48 -17.14
CA THR A 246 15.39 8.71 -15.86
C THR A 246 14.16 9.61 -16.00
N ARG A 247 14.23 10.62 -16.86
CA ARG A 247 13.12 11.57 -17.07
C ARG A 247 11.90 10.86 -17.67
N ALA A 248 12.10 9.91 -18.58
CA ALA A 248 11.01 9.15 -19.17
C ALA A 248 10.31 8.28 -18.11
N LEU A 249 11.07 7.63 -17.21
CA LEU A 249 10.47 6.88 -16.11
C LEU A 249 9.72 7.79 -15.13
N ILE A 250 10.27 8.96 -14.79
CA ILE A 250 9.57 9.96 -13.96
C ILE A 250 8.25 10.37 -14.62
N HIS A 251 8.23 10.61 -15.93
CA HIS A 251 7.01 10.97 -16.66
C HIS A 251 5.97 9.84 -16.65
N ALA A 252 6.39 8.58 -16.83
CA ALA A 252 5.49 7.42 -16.73
C ALA A 252 4.83 7.33 -15.35
N LEU A 253 5.60 7.61 -14.30
CA LEU A 253 5.12 7.63 -12.91
C LEU A 253 4.21 8.81 -12.62
N GLN A 254 4.53 10.00 -13.16
CA GLN A 254 3.65 11.17 -13.08
C GLN A 254 2.31 10.90 -13.76
N THR A 255 2.32 10.19 -14.91
CA THR A 255 1.10 9.79 -15.62
C THR A 255 0.26 8.87 -14.75
N LEU A 256 0.86 7.84 -14.14
CA LEU A 256 0.19 6.97 -13.18
C LEU A 256 -0.45 7.77 -12.03
N THR A 257 0.29 8.68 -11.39
CA THR A 257 -0.23 9.47 -10.28
C THR A 257 -1.35 10.43 -10.71
N ASN A 258 -1.28 10.96 -11.94
CA ASN A 258 -2.32 11.82 -12.49
C ASN A 258 -3.60 11.03 -12.79
N ASP A 259 -3.47 9.85 -13.39
CA ASP A 259 -4.60 8.97 -13.68
C ASP A 259 -5.34 8.54 -12.40
N LEU A 260 -4.62 8.41 -11.28
CA LEU A 260 -5.18 8.03 -9.98
C LEU A 260 -5.82 9.22 -9.23
N PHE A 261 -5.07 10.32 -9.08
CA PHE A 261 -5.38 11.35 -8.08
C PHE A 261 -5.86 12.69 -8.66
N ARG A 262 -5.89 12.87 -9.98
CA ARG A 262 -6.59 14.04 -10.55
C ARG A 262 -8.07 13.71 -10.75
N GLY A 263 -8.94 14.59 -10.25
CA GLY A 263 -10.35 14.58 -10.60
C GLY A 263 -10.51 14.70 -12.12
N GLN A 264 -11.44 13.96 -12.71
CA GLN A 264 -11.97 14.35 -14.01
C GLN A 264 -12.81 15.59 -13.75
N THR A 265 -12.36 16.73 -14.27
CA THR A 265 -13.21 17.92 -14.39
C THR A 265 -14.22 17.69 -15.49
#